data_AF-A0A4S4LN61-F1
#
_entry.id   AF-A0A4S4LN61-F1
#
_cell.length_a   1.000
_cell.length_b   1.000
_cell.length_c   1.000
_cell.angle_alpha   90.00
_cell.angle_beta   90.00
_cell.angle_gamma   90.00
#
_symmetry.space_group_name_H-M   'P 1'
#
loop_
_entity.id
_entity.type
_entity.pdbx_description
1 polymer ?
#
loop_
_entity_poly.entity_id
_entity_poly.type
_entity_poly.pdbx_seq_one_letter_code
_entity_poly.pdbx_strand_id
1 'polypeptide(L)'
;IPALRHKPSTPPTNGSSKPKAKDLHTLEREFSERDKINFETDVLEVWFSGCHCDVGGGSVANDVPHNVARIPLRWMIRQCFLSNTGIRFHSDLLPALGLDPAALWPKVLSRPKALSNADIATIPVVPSTSADVDPSTAKHDRMSTSETLVNYADVQPAGPNTVLTEEQEDLLDIRCEIYDQLTLAPAWWVLEVLPLRHKVQQETDYWASEYYFNLGRGRQISEKHQQEGVHVHRTVKTRMDATDLKQGKYTPKAIFDHKKIIWED
;
A
#
# COMPACT_ATOMS: atom_id res chain seq x y z
N ILE A 1 -19.49 -18.72 -45.79
CA ILE A 1 -20.07 -19.76 -44.91
C ILE A 1 -21.28 -19.13 -44.23
N PRO A 2 -22.51 -19.61 -44.47
CA PRO A 2 -23.73 -18.91 -44.08
C PRO A 2 -24.01 -19.09 -42.58
N ALA A 3 -24.46 -18.00 -41.94
CA ALA A 3 -24.83 -17.95 -40.53
C ALA A 3 -26.17 -18.67 -40.29
N LEU A 4 -26.12 -19.76 -39.53
CA LEU A 4 -27.30 -20.46 -39.02
C LEU A 4 -27.96 -19.62 -37.91
N ARG A 5 -29.10 -19.02 -38.25
CA ARG A 5 -29.94 -18.27 -37.31
C ARG A 5 -30.79 -19.26 -36.51
N HIS A 6 -30.35 -19.61 -35.30
CA HIS A 6 -31.15 -20.42 -34.37
C HIS A 6 -32.33 -19.60 -33.86
N LYS A 7 -33.56 -20.06 -34.09
CA LYS A 7 -34.77 -19.54 -33.43
C LYS A 7 -34.74 -19.96 -31.95
N PRO A 8 -35.14 -19.11 -31.00
CA PRO A 8 -35.28 -19.50 -29.61
C PRO A 8 -36.50 -20.42 -29.46
N SER A 9 -36.28 -21.64 -28.96
CA SER A 9 -37.35 -22.53 -28.49
C SER A 9 -37.88 -22.03 -27.15
N THR A 10 -39.20 -21.95 -27.01
CA THR A 10 -39.88 -21.67 -25.76
C THR A 10 -39.55 -22.76 -24.72
N PRO A 11 -39.20 -22.41 -23.47
CA PRO A 11 -38.92 -23.40 -22.46
C PRO A 11 -40.23 -23.99 -21.90
N PRO A 12 -40.28 -25.30 -21.60
CA PRO A 12 -41.40 -25.89 -20.91
C PRO A 12 -41.42 -25.40 -19.45
N THR A 13 -42.59 -25.01 -18.99
CA THR A 13 -42.87 -24.67 -17.59
C THR A 13 -42.78 -25.93 -16.73
N ASN A 14 -41.67 -26.09 -16.02
CA ASN A 14 -41.56 -27.05 -14.92
C ASN A 14 -41.04 -26.32 -13.67
N GLY A 15 -41.66 -26.61 -12.53
CA GLY A 15 -41.54 -25.87 -11.27
C GLY A 15 -40.10 -25.54 -10.86
N SER A 16 -39.83 -24.25 -10.69
CA SER A 16 -38.54 -23.73 -10.27
C SER A 16 -38.34 -23.94 -8.77
N SER A 17 -37.68 -25.03 -8.41
CA SER A 17 -36.86 -24.98 -7.19
C SER A 17 -35.72 -23.98 -7.48
N LYS A 18 -35.71 -22.86 -6.75
CA LYS A 18 -34.60 -21.90 -6.85
C LYS A 18 -33.29 -22.66 -6.52
N PRO A 19 -32.27 -22.64 -7.38
CA PRO A 19 -31.00 -23.26 -7.04
C PRO A 19 -30.49 -22.59 -5.76
N LYS A 20 -30.18 -23.39 -4.74
CA LYS A 20 -29.56 -22.88 -3.51
C LYS A 20 -28.28 -22.15 -3.90
N ALA A 21 -28.15 -20.90 -3.46
CA ALA A 21 -26.91 -20.15 -3.63
C ALA A 21 -25.76 -20.98 -3.05
N LYS A 22 -24.68 -21.14 -3.83
CA LYS A 22 -23.51 -21.88 -3.37
C LYS A 22 -22.94 -21.18 -2.14
N ASP A 23 -22.52 -21.96 -1.16
CA ASP A 23 -21.82 -21.43 0.01
C ASP A 23 -20.50 -20.79 -0.41
N LEU A 24 -20.08 -19.76 0.34
CA LEU A 24 -18.94 -18.91 0.02
C LEU A 24 -17.65 -19.74 -0.10
N HIS A 25 -17.49 -20.74 0.76
CA HIS A 25 -16.35 -21.67 0.73
C HIS A 25 -16.33 -22.55 -0.53
N THR A 26 -17.50 -22.90 -1.06
CA THR A 26 -17.60 -23.66 -2.31
C THR A 26 -17.23 -22.79 -3.50
N LEU A 27 -17.64 -21.52 -3.49
CA LEU A 27 -17.26 -20.54 -4.51
C LEU A 27 -15.76 -20.24 -4.47
N GLU A 28 -15.18 -20.00 -3.29
CA GLU A 28 -13.73 -19.76 -3.11
C GLU A 28 -12.89 -20.92 -3.68
N ARG A 29 -13.32 -22.16 -3.43
CA ARG A 29 -12.66 -23.35 -4.01
C ARG A 29 -12.80 -23.39 -5.53
N GLU A 30 -13.99 -23.12 -6.07
CA GLU A 30 -14.21 -23.09 -7.52
C GLU A 30 -13.40 -21.99 -8.21
N PHE A 31 -13.29 -20.79 -7.62
CA PHE A 31 -12.44 -19.72 -8.11
C PHE A 31 -10.96 -20.12 -8.05
N SER A 32 -10.50 -20.63 -6.91
CA SER A 32 -9.13 -21.14 -6.76
C SER A 32 -8.80 -22.25 -7.77
N GLU A 33 -9.75 -23.15 -8.08
CA GLU A 33 -9.57 -24.21 -9.08
C GLU A 33 -9.61 -23.70 -10.52
N ARG A 34 -10.38 -22.64 -10.81
CA ARG A 34 -10.37 -21.97 -12.12
C ARG A 34 -9.09 -21.16 -12.32
N ASP A 35 -8.59 -20.52 -11.27
CA ASP A 35 -7.37 -19.71 -11.32
C ASP A 35 -6.10 -20.56 -11.46
N LYS A 36 -6.14 -21.84 -11.08
CA LYS A 36 -5.09 -22.83 -11.41
C LYS A 36 -4.85 -22.97 -12.92
N ILE A 37 -5.75 -22.48 -13.78
CA ILE A 37 -5.63 -22.56 -15.24
C ILE A 37 -4.89 -21.33 -15.82
N ASN A 38 -4.78 -20.21 -15.08
CA ASN A 38 -4.01 -19.03 -15.46
C ASN A 38 -2.64 -19.04 -14.76
N PHE A 39 -1.63 -19.58 -15.45
CA PHE A 39 -0.41 -20.09 -14.85
C PHE A 39 0.69 -19.09 -14.44
N GLU A 40 0.51 -17.78 -14.57
CA GLU A 40 1.55 -16.85 -14.11
C GLU A 40 0.95 -15.47 -13.89
N THR A 41 1.07 -14.95 -12.66
CA THR A 41 0.81 -13.54 -12.36
C THR A 41 2.16 -12.92 -12.02
N ASP A 42 2.44 -11.76 -12.59
CA ASP A 42 3.58 -10.95 -12.22
C ASP A 42 3.35 -10.39 -10.81
N VAL A 43 4.06 -10.94 -9.83
CA VAL A 43 3.96 -10.53 -8.43
C VAL A 43 5.29 -9.94 -7.99
N LEU A 44 5.23 -8.73 -7.42
CA LEU A 44 6.37 -8.08 -6.78
C LEU A 44 5.97 -7.69 -5.35
N GLU A 45 6.56 -8.35 -4.35
CA GLU A 45 6.33 -8.06 -2.93
C GLU A 45 7.43 -7.13 -2.40
N VAL A 46 7.10 -5.86 -2.15
CA VAL A 46 8.08 -4.87 -1.65
C VAL A 46 7.82 -4.48 -0.20
N TRP A 47 8.88 -4.45 0.60
CA TRP A 47 8.86 -4.06 2.01
C TRP A 47 9.14 -2.57 2.20
N PHE A 48 8.26 -1.92 2.96
CA PHE A 48 8.38 -0.51 3.35
C PHE A 48 8.59 -0.39 4.86
N SER A 49 9.06 0.78 5.31
CA SER A 49 9.21 1.08 6.74
C SER A 49 7.89 1.50 7.36
N GLY A 50 7.65 1.09 8.60
CA GLY A 50 6.49 1.51 9.39
C GLY A 50 5.54 0.37 9.72
N CYS A 51 4.34 0.74 10.19
CA CYS A 51 3.27 -0.17 10.59
C CYS A 51 2.15 -0.20 9.53
N HIS A 52 1.00 -0.79 9.88
CA HIS A 52 -0.12 -1.02 8.95
C HIS A 52 -0.55 0.26 8.21
N CYS A 53 -0.80 1.35 8.93
CA CYS A 53 -1.25 2.61 8.34
C CYS A 53 -0.12 3.48 7.77
N ASP A 54 1.14 3.17 8.09
CA ASP A 54 2.30 3.83 7.45
C ASP A 54 2.58 3.23 6.07
N VAL A 55 1.97 2.09 5.74
CA VAL A 55 2.00 1.51 4.39
C VAL A 55 0.66 1.73 3.68
N GLY A 56 -0.46 1.45 4.34
CA GLY A 56 -1.80 1.56 3.77
C GLY A 56 -2.42 2.96 3.81
N GLY A 57 -1.85 3.89 4.58
CA GLY A 57 -2.41 5.22 4.81
C GLY A 57 -3.50 5.27 5.90
N GLY A 58 -3.96 6.48 6.21
CA GLY A 58 -5.14 6.73 7.05
C GLY A 58 -4.89 7.06 8.53
N SER A 59 -3.63 7.13 8.99
CA SER A 59 -3.31 7.56 10.36
C SER A 59 -2.97 9.04 10.53
N VAL A 60 -2.69 9.75 9.43
CA VAL A 60 -2.27 11.15 9.43
C VAL A 60 -3.34 12.00 8.74
N ALA A 61 -3.58 13.22 9.26
CA ALA A 61 -4.52 14.16 8.69
C ALA A 61 -4.06 14.65 7.30
N ASN A 62 -5.03 15.00 6.45
CA ASN A 62 -4.77 15.35 5.04
C ASN A 62 -4.00 16.66 4.84
N ASP A 63 -4.02 17.55 5.84
CA ASP A 63 -3.30 18.82 5.86
C ASP A 63 -1.82 18.68 6.25
N VAL A 64 -1.42 17.51 6.74
CA VAL A 64 -0.02 17.23 7.05
C VAL A 64 0.72 16.91 5.75
N PRO A 65 1.71 17.74 5.34
CA PRO A 65 2.35 17.61 4.04
C PRO A 65 3.21 16.34 3.92
N HIS A 66 3.85 15.92 5.02
CA HIS A 66 4.78 14.81 5.03
C HIS A 66 4.36 13.72 6.03
N ASN A 67 4.34 12.47 5.56
CA ASN A 67 4.14 11.27 6.36
C ASN A 67 4.67 10.01 5.66
N VAL A 68 4.97 8.97 6.44
CA VAL A 68 5.62 7.74 5.95
C VAL A 68 4.78 7.04 4.85
N ALA A 69 3.45 7.11 4.91
CA ALA A 69 2.55 6.45 3.95
C ALA A 69 2.55 7.07 2.56
N ARG A 70 3.11 8.26 2.39
CA ARG A 70 3.25 8.89 1.07
C ARG A 70 4.30 8.19 0.22
N ILE A 71 5.31 7.57 0.82
CA ILE A 71 6.35 6.80 0.12
C ILE A 71 5.74 5.61 -0.64
N PRO A 72 5.04 4.66 0.02
CA PRO A 72 4.41 3.54 -0.68
C PRO A 72 3.31 3.99 -1.64
N LEU A 73 2.61 5.10 -1.35
CA LEU A 73 1.65 5.67 -2.29
C LEU A 73 2.33 6.13 -3.59
N ARG A 74 3.41 6.91 -3.49
CA ARG A 74 4.19 7.35 -4.65
C ARG A 74 4.72 6.15 -5.44
N TRP A 75 5.30 5.19 -4.74
CA TRP A 75 5.79 3.95 -5.35
C TRP A 75 4.68 3.21 -6.10
N MET A 76 3.52 3.02 -5.49
CA MET A 76 2.38 2.33 -6.09
C MET A 76 1.88 3.06 -7.36
N ILE A 77 1.84 4.39 -7.35
CA ILE A 77 1.48 5.18 -8.53
C ILE A 77 2.46 4.88 -9.68
N ARG A 78 3.77 4.85 -9.41
CA ARG A 78 4.79 4.49 -10.40
C ARG A 78 4.57 3.07 -10.93
N GLN A 79 4.29 2.10 -10.05
CA GLN A 79 4.00 0.72 -10.46
C GLN A 79 2.76 0.62 -11.36
N CYS A 80 1.73 1.44 -11.11
CA CYS A 80 0.56 1.49 -11.99
C CYS A 80 0.92 1.83 -13.45
N PHE A 81 1.89 2.75 -13.64
CA PHE A 81 2.43 3.07 -14.97
C PHE A 81 3.36 1.98 -15.50
N LEU A 82 4.28 1.45 -14.70
CA LEU A 82 5.23 0.41 -15.11
C LEU A 82 4.53 -0.89 -15.53
N SER A 83 3.52 -1.31 -14.79
CA SER A 83 2.73 -2.52 -15.07
C SER A 83 1.61 -2.30 -16.09
N ASN A 84 1.52 -1.12 -16.71
CA ASN A 84 0.52 -0.78 -17.73
C ASN A 84 -0.93 -1.11 -17.30
N THR A 85 -1.26 -0.85 -16.04
CA THR A 85 -2.57 -1.20 -15.43
C THR A 85 -3.76 -0.49 -16.10
N GLY A 86 -3.51 0.61 -16.82
CA GLY A 86 -4.57 1.45 -17.41
C GLY A 86 -5.24 2.40 -16.43
N ILE A 87 -4.83 2.39 -15.16
CA ILE A 87 -5.28 3.36 -14.14
C ILE A 87 -4.83 4.77 -14.56
N ARG A 88 -5.74 5.74 -14.46
CA ARG A 88 -5.49 7.13 -14.83
C ARG A 88 -5.48 8.00 -13.58
N PHE A 89 -4.52 8.90 -13.51
CA PHE A 89 -4.37 9.86 -12.43
C PHE A 89 -4.60 11.28 -12.96
N HIS A 90 -5.12 12.15 -12.10
CA HIS A 90 -5.21 13.57 -12.39
C HIS A 90 -3.81 14.17 -12.32
N SER A 91 -3.27 14.63 -13.45
CA SER A 91 -1.91 15.18 -13.56
C SER A 91 -1.65 16.30 -12.56
N ASP A 92 -2.66 17.12 -12.31
CA ASP A 92 -2.54 18.35 -11.53
C ASP A 92 -2.43 18.05 -10.02
N LEU A 93 -2.77 16.82 -9.60
CA LEU A 93 -2.70 16.38 -8.21
C LEU A 93 -1.42 15.61 -7.89
N LEU A 94 -0.69 15.13 -8.90
CA LEU A 94 0.56 14.40 -8.71
C LEU A 94 1.66 15.27 -8.05
N PRO A 95 1.81 16.57 -8.38
CA PRO A 95 2.76 17.44 -7.67
C PRO A 95 2.46 17.55 -6.18
N ALA A 96 1.18 17.53 -5.78
CA ALA A 96 0.80 17.56 -4.36
C ALA A 96 1.18 16.27 -3.61
N LEU A 97 1.58 15.21 -4.32
CA LEU A 97 2.15 13.98 -3.76
C LEU A 97 3.68 13.95 -3.80
N GLY A 98 4.32 14.95 -4.42
CA GLY A 98 5.76 14.96 -4.67
C GLY A 98 6.17 14.23 -5.97
N LEU A 99 5.23 14.02 -6.89
CA LEU A 99 5.47 13.35 -8.17
C LEU A 99 5.42 14.34 -9.33
N ASP A 100 6.41 14.27 -10.21
CA ASP A 100 6.42 14.99 -11.48
C ASP A 100 5.67 14.17 -12.55
N PRO A 101 4.54 14.67 -13.12
CA PRO A 101 3.84 13.99 -14.21
C PRO A 101 4.73 13.67 -15.40
N ALA A 102 5.71 14.53 -15.72
CA ALA A 102 6.62 14.32 -16.84
C ALA A 102 7.60 13.15 -16.61
N ALA A 103 7.83 12.76 -15.35
CA ALA A 103 8.64 11.60 -15.00
C ALA A 103 7.87 10.26 -15.13
N LEU A 104 6.54 10.30 -15.23
CA LEU A 104 5.68 9.12 -15.22
C LEU A 104 5.14 8.75 -16.62
N TRP A 105 4.90 9.74 -17.48
CA TRP A 105 4.28 9.55 -18.78
C TRP A 105 4.91 10.45 -19.85
N PRO A 106 5.13 9.99 -21.12
CA PRO A 106 4.68 8.75 -21.76
C PRO A 106 5.49 7.49 -21.45
N LYS A 107 6.68 7.64 -20.89
CA LYS A 107 7.51 6.53 -20.41
C LYS A 107 8.02 6.88 -19.03
N VAL A 108 7.91 5.94 -18.09
CA VAL A 108 8.41 6.11 -16.73
C VAL A 108 9.93 6.26 -16.77
N LEU A 109 10.44 7.40 -16.27
CA LEU A 109 11.87 7.69 -16.17
C LEU A 109 12.44 7.02 -14.91
N SER A 110 13.68 6.52 -14.98
CA SER A 110 14.38 5.99 -13.80
C SER A 110 14.61 7.09 -12.77
N ARG A 111 14.38 6.83 -11.49
CA ARG A 111 14.63 7.84 -10.46
C ARG A 111 16.13 8.05 -10.27
N PRO A 112 16.53 9.27 -9.87
CA PRO A 112 17.90 9.51 -9.45
C PRO A 112 18.24 8.69 -8.19
N LYS A 113 19.52 8.68 -7.84
CA LYS A 113 20.01 8.02 -6.63
C LYS A 113 19.35 8.63 -5.39
N ALA A 114 18.91 7.78 -4.47
CA ALA A 114 18.35 8.20 -3.18
C ALA A 114 19.28 9.16 -2.44
N LEU A 115 18.69 10.18 -1.81
CA LEU A 115 19.42 11.10 -0.94
C LEU A 115 19.86 10.41 0.36
N SER A 116 20.99 10.86 0.89
CA SER A 116 21.52 10.43 2.18
C SER A 116 20.93 11.27 3.32
N ASN A 117 21.03 10.76 4.55
CA ASN A 117 20.58 11.50 5.73
C ASN A 117 21.29 12.84 5.94
N ALA A 118 22.49 13.02 5.38
CA ALA A 118 23.24 14.28 5.47
C ALA A 118 22.66 15.38 4.55
N ASP A 119 21.97 14.98 3.47
CA ASP A 119 21.44 15.91 2.47
C ASP A 119 20.24 16.71 2.99
N ILE A 120 19.68 16.35 4.15
CA ILE A 120 18.58 17.09 4.78
C ILE A 120 18.93 18.57 5.03
N ALA A 121 20.19 18.87 5.35
CA ALA A 121 20.63 20.24 5.58
C ALA A 121 20.58 21.11 4.32
N THR A 122 20.47 20.49 3.14
CA THR A 122 20.37 21.17 1.85
C THR A 122 18.93 21.40 1.40
N ILE A 123 17.95 20.78 2.07
CA ILE A 123 16.53 20.93 1.74
C ILE A 123 16.06 22.30 2.24
N PRO A 124 15.41 23.12 1.39
CA PRO A 124 14.87 24.39 1.83
C PRO A 124 13.84 24.16 2.94
N VAL A 125 14.05 24.80 4.09
CA VAL A 125 13.12 24.73 5.22
C VAL A 125 11.82 25.40 4.81
N VAL A 126 10.77 24.61 4.62
CA VAL A 126 9.41 25.11 4.44
C VAL A 126 8.91 25.59 5.80
N PRO A 127 8.56 26.87 5.98
CA PRO A 127 7.94 27.31 7.22
C PRO A 127 6.59 26.60 7.35
N SER A 128 6.46 25.71 8.34
CA SER A 128 5.16 25.20 8.75
C SER A 128 4.37 26.40 9.27
N THR A 129 3.43 26.94 8.49
CA THR A 129 2.46 27.90 9.01
C THR A 129 1.69 27.20 10.11
N SER A 130 2.02 27.60 11.33
CA SER A 130 1.44 27.19 12.59
C SER A 130 -0.06 27.44 12.62
N ALA A 131 -0.79 26.45 13.13
CA ALA A 131 -1.85 26.57 14.13
C ALA A 131 -2.75 27.81 14.02
N ASP A 132 -3.96 27.64 13.47
CA ASP A 132 -5.21 28.29 13.92
C ASP A 132 -6.38 27.95 12.95
N VAL A 133 -6.63 26.66 12.71
CA VAL A 133 -7.91 26.23 12.10
C VAL A 133 -8.55 25.19 13.02
N ASP A 134 -9.66 25.61 13.62
CA ASP A 134 -10.48 24.84 14.55
C ASP A 134 -10.90 23.48 13.93
N PRO A 135 -10.53 22.33 14.54
CA PRO A 135 -10.84 21.00 13.98
C PRO A 135 -12.33 20.62 14.10
N SER A 136 -13.19 21.45 14.70
CA SER A 136 -14.52 21.01 15.12
C SER A 136 -15.60 20.93 14.03
N THR A 137 -15.30 21.16 12.74
CA THR A 137 -16.34 21.23 11.70
C THR A 137 -16.32 20.13 10.63
N ALA A 138 -15.30 19.28 10.56
CA ALA A 138 -15.29 18.18 9.58
C ALA A 138 -16.02 16.92 10.10
N LYS A 139 -17.34 17.00 10.20
CA LYS A 139 -18.18 15.77 10.28
C LYS A 139 -18.16 15.11 8.90
N HIS A 140 -17.43 14.02 8.76
CA HIS A 140 -17.56 13.14 7.59
C HIS A 140 -18.80 12.27 7.75
N ASP A 141 -19.93 12.75 7.22
CA ASP A 141 -21.08 11.89 6.97
C ASP A 141 -20.68 10.91 5.85
N ARG A 142 -20.76 9.60 6.12
CA ARG A 142 -20.49 8.56 5.12
C ARG A 142 -21.68 8.52 4.15
N MET A 143 -21.70 9.43 3.18
CA MET A 143 -22.69 9.40 2.10
C MET A 143 -22.31 8.39 1.01
N SER A 144 -23.37 7.92 0.34
CA SER A 144 -23.41 6.86 -0.67
C SER A 144 -22.37 7.04 -1.78
N THR A 145 -21.67 5.96 -2.12
CA THR A 145 -20.57 5.85 -3.09
C THR A 145 -20.96 6.05 -4.57
N SER A 146 -22.10 6.71 -4.85
CA SER A 146 -22.55 6.99 -6.23
C SER A 146 -22.16 8.38 -6.76
N GLU A 147 -21.55 9.24 -5.94
CA GLU A 147 -21.09 10.59 -6.35
C GLU A 147 -19.57 10.73 -6.28
N THR A 148 -18.83 9.85 -6.98
CA THR A 148 -17.36 10.01 -7.18
C THR A 148 -17.07 11.10 -8.22
N LEU A 149 -17.65 12.29 -8.04
CA LEU A 149 -17.26 13.52 -8.73
C LEU A 149 -16.79 14.50 -7.67
N VAL A 150 -15.52 14.39 -7.30
CA VAL A 150 -14.88 15.42 -6.47
C VAL A 150 -14.87 16.70 -7.29
N ASN A 151 -15.56 17.74 -6.82
CA ASN A 151 -15.55 19.04 -7.48
C ASN A 151 -14.20 19.73 -7.20
N TYR A 152 -13.29 19.67 -8.18
CA TYR A 152 -11.87 20.02 -8.02
C TYR A 152 -11.58 21.50 -7.73
N ALA A 153 -12.58 22.38 -7.82
CA ALA A 153 -12.46 23.77 -7.39
C ALA A 153 -12.28 23.93 -5.86
N ASP A 154 -12.69 22.92 -5.09
CA ASP A 154 -12.70 22.97 -3.63
C ASP A 154 -11.46 22.30 -3.00
N VAL A 155 -10.62 21.63 -3.80
CA VAL A 155 -9.38 21.01 -3.32
C VAL A 155 -8.28 22.06 -3.33
N GLN A 156 -8.09 22.73 -2.19
CA GLN A 156 -6.91 23.57 -1.98
C GLN A 156 -5.66 22.70 -2.13
N PRO A 157 -4.65 23.10 -2.94
CA PRO A 157 -3.40 22.37 -3.02
C PRO A 157 -2.79 22.30 -1.62
N ALA A 158 -2.52 21.09 -1.15
CA ALA A 158 -1.87 20.87 0.13
C ALA A 158 -0.40 21.29 0.02
N GLY A 159 -0.10 22.55 0.32
CA GLY A 159 1.26 23.02 0.63
C GLY A 159 1.81 24.14 -0.26
N PRO A 160 2.85 24.86 0.22
CA PRO A 160 3.46 25.99 -0.47
C PRO A 160 4.26 25.59 -1.73
N ASN A 161 4.28 26.50 -2.71
CA ASN A 161 4.83 26.41 -4.08
C ASN A 161 6.36 26.17 -4.21
N THR A 162 7.01 25.52 -3.25
CA THR A 162 8.38 25.01 -3.44
C THR A 162 8.29 23.58 -3.98
N VAL A 163 8.55 23.41 -5.28
CA VAL A 163 8.60 22.10 -5.93
C VAL A 163 9.82 21.35 -5.41
N LEU A 164 9.62 20.54 -4.37
CA LEU A 164 10.62 19.59 -3.91
C LEU A 164 10.70 18.44 -4.92
N THR A 165 11.89 17.85 -5.04
CA THR A 165 12.06 16.62 -5.81
C THR A 165 11.47 15.43 -5.04
N GLU A 166 11.10 14.38 -5.76
CA GLU A 166 10.61 13.11 -5.18
C GLU A 166 11.57 12.57 -4.10
N GLU A 167 12.87 12.80 -4.25
CA GLU A 167 13.88 12.35 -3.27
C GLU A 167 13.95 13.18 -2.01
N GLN A 168 13.70 14.47 -2.14
CA GLN A 168 13.59 15.37 -1.00
C GLN A 168 12.33 15.03 -0.20
N GLU A 169 11.21 14.79 -0.90
CA GLU A 169 9.95 14.32 -0.33
C GLU A 169 10.13 12.99 0.42
N ASP A 170 10.77 11.99 -0.20
CA ASP A 170 11.10 10.72 0.46
C ASP A 170 11.96 10.92 1.72
N LEU A 171 12.95 11.82 1.69
CA LEU A 171 13.83 12.09 2.83
C LEU A 171 13.09 12.79 4.00
N LEU A 172 12.08 13.61 3.70
CA LEU A 172 11.23 14.24 4.70
C LEU A 172 10.21 13.24 5.27
N ASP A 173 9.52 12.51 4.40
CA ASP A 173 8.51 11.51 4.77
C ASP A 173 9.10 10.38 5.61
N ILE A 174 10.32 9.93 5.29
CA ILE A 174 10.98 8.84 6.01
C ILE A 174 11.44 9.25 7.41
N ARG A 175 11.41 10.54 7.76
CA ARG A 175 11.71 11.03 9.12
C ARG A 175 10.48 11.22 9.97
N CYS A 176 9.29 11.16 9.39
CA CYS A 176 8.04 11.25 10.11
C CYS A 176 7.88 10.08 11.10
N GLU A 177 7.04 10.32 12.10
CA GLU A 177 6.73 9.35 13.15
C GLU A 177 5.95 8.16 12.57
N ILE A 178 6.22 6.96 13.08
CA ILE A 178 5.47 5.74 12.78
C ILE A 178 4.22 5.70 13.65
N TYR A 179 3.07 5.45 13.04
CA TYR A 179 1.78 5.42 13.73
C TYR A 179 1.39 3.98 14.08
N ASP A 180 2.02 3.44 15.14
CA ASP A 180 1.67 2.12 15.66
C ASP A 180 0.34 2.15 16.43
N GLN A 181 -0.71 1.60 15.82
CA GLN A 181 -2.05 1.54 16.39
C GLN A 181 -2.12 0.75 17.69
N LEU A 182 -1.22 -0.22 17.94
CA LEU A 182 -1.14 -0.93 19.22
C LEU A 182 -0.67 -0.03 20.36
N THR A 183 0.09 1.03 20.04
CA THR A 183 0.55 2.03 21.01
C THR A 183 -0.49 3.14 21.21
N LEU A 184 -1.14 3.57 20.12
CA LEU A 184 -2.13 4.65 20.16
C LEU A 184 -3.47 4.23 20.76
N ALA A 185 -3.93 3.01 20.45
CA ALA A 185 -5.21 2.48 20.91
C ALA A 185 -5.01 1.11 21.58
N PRO A 186 -4.81 1.10 22.92
CA PRO A 186 -4.51 -0.13 23.67
C PRO A 186 -5.55 -1.24 23.53
N ALA A 187 -6.79 -0.91 23.16
CA ALA A 187 -7.84 -1.89 22.89
C ALA A 187 -7.45 -2.89 21.79
N TRP A 188 -6.60 -2.49 20.84
CA TRP A 188 -6.12 -3.40 19.78
C TRP A 188 -5.26 -4.55 20.30
N TRP A 189 -4.69 -4.45 21.51
CA TRP A 189 -4.00 -5.57 22.14
C TRP A 189 -4.89 -6.78 22.38
N VAL A 190 -6.22 -6.59 22.42
CA VAL A 190 -7.16 -7.72 22.48
C VAL A 190 -6.98 -8.64 21.27
N LEU A 191 -6.72 -8.10 20.07
CA LEU A 191 -6.48 -8.91 18.88
C LEU A 191 -5.13 -9.66 18.92
N GLU A 192 -4.15 -9.11 19.64
CA GLU A 192 -2.82 -9.70 19.78
C GLU A 192 -2.81 -10.92 20.72
N VAL A 193 -3.74 -10.96 21.67
CA VAL A 193 -3.89 -12.05 22.65
C VAL A 193 -4.98 -13.06 22.28
N LEU A 194 -5.60 -12.95 21.10
CA LEU A 194 -6.50 -13.98 20.58
C LEU A 194 -5.71 -15.01 19.77
N PRO A 195 -5.87 -16.32 20.03
CA PRO A 195 -5.21 -17.34 19.23
C PRO A 195 -5.90 -17.43 17.88
N LEU A 196 -5.19 -17.05 16.82
CA LEU A 196 -5.71 -17.11 15.46
C LEU A 196 -5.17 -18.35 14.76
N ARG A 197 -5.96 -18.88 13.82
CA ARG A 197 -5.53 -19.96 12.94
C ARG A 197 -4.77 -19.36 11.76
N HIS A 198 -3.47 -19.60 11.70
CA HIS A 198 -2.60 -19.15 10.62
C HIS A 198 -2.33 -20.30 9.64
N LYS A 199 -2.34 -19.98 8.35
CA LYS A 199 -1.85 -20.90 7.32
C LYS A 199 -0.37 -20.60 7.08
N VAL A 200 0.50 -21.56 7.39
CA VAL A 200 1.95 -21.45 7.19
C VAL A 200 2.35 -22.38 6.06
N GLN A 201 3.08 -21.86 5.08
CA GLN A 201 3.63 -22.66 4.00
C GLN A 201 4.90 -23.35 4.50
N GLN A 202 4.92 -24.67 4.47
CA GLN A 202 6.09 -25.47 4.82
C GLN A 202 7.06 -25.60 3.65
N GLU A 203 8.30 -26.02 3.93
CA GLU A 203 9.35 -26.27 2.94
C GLU A 203 8.92 -27.28 1.85
N THR A 204 8.04 -28.22 2.20
CA THR A 204 7.54 -29.27 1.31
C THR A 204 6.33 -28.84 0.46
N ASP A 205 6.07 -27.53 0.32
CA ASP A 205 4.94 -26.92 -0.42
C ASP A 205 3.54 -27.30 0.10
N TYR A 206 3.48 -27.90 1.29
CA TYR A 206 2.23 -28.16 2.01
C TYR A 206 1.89 -26.99 2.93
N TRP A 207 0.61 -26.65 2.99
CA TRP A 207 0.09 -25.64 3.91
C TRP A 207 -0.33 -26.29 5.22
N ALA A 208 0.29 -25.88 6.32
CA ALA A 208 -0.11 -26.28 7.66
C ALA A 208 -0.99 -25.21 8.31
N SER A 209 -1.92 -25.63 9.16
CA SER A 209 -2.68 -24.72 10.02
C SER A 209 -2.10 -24.75 11.42
N GLU A 210 -1.55 -23.62 11.85
CA GLU A 210 -1.00 -23.45 13.19
C GLU A 210 -1.83 -22.45 13.98
N TYR A 211 -1.94 -22.66 15.28
CA TYR A 211 -2.58 -21.72 16.20
C TYR A 211 -1.51 -21.03 17.02
N TYR A 212 -1.43 -19.71 16.94
CA TYR A 212 -0.55 -18.92 17.78
C TYR A 212 -1.14 -17.53 18.03
N PHE A 213 -0.57 -16.86 19.04
CA PHE A 213 -0.88 -15.49 19.40
C PHE A 213 0.05 -14.54 18.64
N ASN A 214 -0.47 -13.44 18.10
CA ASN A 214 0.34 -12.51 17.31
C ASN A 214 1.35 -11.74 18.18
N LEU A 215 0.96 -11.30 19.38
CA LEU A 215 1.82 -10.60 20.36
C LEU A 215 2.73 -9.50 19.78
N GLY A 216 2.29 -8.80 18.74
CA GLY A 216 3.06 -7.77 18.04
C GLY A 216 4.29 -8.31 17.30
N ARG A 217 4.35 -9.63 17.04
CA ARG A 217 5.44 -10.31 16.35
C ARG A 217 5.52 -9.84 14.90
N GLY A 218 6.75 -9.58 14.44
CA GLY A 218 6.99 -9.27 13.04
C GLY A 218 6.73 -10.46 12.13
N ARG A 219 6.37 -10.17 10.88
CA ARG A 219 6.13 -11.18 9.85
C ARG A 219 7.44 -11.92 9.53
N GLN A 220 7.39 -13.25 9.56
CA GLN A 220 8.46 -14.12 9.13
C GLN A 220 8.28 -14.44 7.65
N ILE A 221 9.34 -14.24 6.85
CA ILE A 221 9.35 -14.57 5.43
C ILE A 221 9.78 -16.03 5.29
N SER A 222 9.06 -16.82 4.48
CA SER A 222 9.43 -18.22 4.23
C SER A 222 10.81 -18.31 3.56
N GLU A 223 11.57 -19.36 3.84
CA GLU A 223 12.90 -19.52 3.24
C GLU A 223 12.84 -19.62 1.72
N LYS A 224 11.75 -20.21 1.19
CA LYS A 224 11.45 -20.29 -0.25
C LYS A 224 11.34 -18.90 -0.88
N HIS A 225 10.54 -18.01 -0.30
CA HIS A 225 10.41 -16.63 -0.81
C HIS A 225 11.74 -15.88 -0.70
N GLN A 226 12.54 -16.17 0.34
CA GLN A 226 13.86 -15.58 0.47
C GLN A 226 14.86 -16.06 -0.60
N GLN A 227 14.64 -17.19 -1.29
CA GLN A 227 15.55 -17.66 -2.35
C GLN A 227 15.52 -16.75 -3.59
N GLU A 228 14.36 -16.20 -3.91
CA GLU A 228 14.16 -15.27 -5.04
C GLU A 228 14.69 -13.87 -4.70
N GLY A 229 14.79 -13.55 -3.41
CA GLY A 229 15.26 -12.28 -2.88
C GLY A 229 14.14 -11.53 -2.18
N VAL A 230 14.50 -10.73 -1.17
CA VAL A 230 13.54 -9.91 -0.42
C VAL A 230 13.64 -8.48 -0.94
N HIS A 231 12.62 -8.04 -1.68
CA HIS A 231 12.57 -6.69 -2.22
C HIS A 231 12.22 -5.70 -1.11
N VAL A 232 13.11 -4.75 -0.85
CA VAL A 232 12.94 -3.73 0.19
C VAL A 232 13.09 -2.37 -0.46
N HIS A 233 12.15 -1.47 -0.23
CA HIS A 233 12.23 -0.12 -0.77
C HIS A 233 13.46 0.62 -0.19
N ARG A 234 14.20 1.34 -1.02
CA ARG A 234 15.46 2.01 -0.66
C ARG A 234 15.35 2.96 0.53
N THR A 235 14.19 3.57 0.76
CA THR A 235 13.97 4.46 1.91
C THR A 235 14.04 3.74 3.25
N VAL A 236 13.81 2.42 3.30
CA VAL A 236 14.01 1.62 4.52
C VAL A 236 15.46 1.70 4.99
N LYS A 237 16.41 1.66 4.06
CA LYS A 237 17.84 1.85 4.36
C LYS A 237 18.11 3.23 4.93
N THR A 238 17.60 4.26 4.26
CA THR A 238 17.74 5.66 4.70
C THR A 238 17.19 5.85 6.12
N ARG A 239 16.04 5.22 6.45
CA ARG A 239 15.48 5.26 7.81
C ARG A 239 16.35 4.52 8.84
N MET A 240 16.87 3.34 8.48
CA MET A 240 17.72 2.54 9.38
C MET A 240 19.03 3.27 9.72
N ASP A 241 19.57 4.02 8.77
CA ASP A 241 20.79 4.80 8.93
C ASP A 241 20.56 6.15 9.64
N ALA A 242 19.30 6.55 9.86
CA ALA A 242 18.96 7.81 10.53
C ALA A 242 19.16 7.68 12.05
N THR A 243 19.80 8.69 12.64
CA THR A 243 20.09 8.75 14.09
C THR A 243 19.25 9.80 14.82
N ASP A 244 18.59 10.67 14.04
CA ASP A 244 17.83 11.85 14.45
C ASP A 244 16.30 11.62 14.48
N LEU A 245 15.85 10.37 14.44
CA LEU A 245 14.43 10.02 14.49
C LEU A 245 13.85 10.27 15.89
N LYS A 246 12.69 10.92 15.96
CA LYS A 246 11.99 11.25 17.23
C LYS A 246 11.68 10.03 18.11
N GLN A 247 11.38 8.89 17.48
CA GLN A 247 11.06 7.63 18.15
C GLN A 247 12.29 6.77 18.46
N GLY A 248 13.49 7.31 18.24
CA GLY A 248 14.76 6.58 18.35
C GLY A 248 15.10 5.77 17.10
N LYS A 249 16.18 4.99 17.18
CA LYS A 249 16.73 4.24 16.06
C LYS A 249 15.72 3.23 15.52
N TYR A 250 15.44 3.30 14.22
CA TYR A 250 14.53 2.38 13.56
C TYR A 250 15.14 0.99 13.39
N THR A 251 14.38 -0.04 13.76
CA THR A 251 14.73 -1.45 13.53
C THR A 251 13.52 -2.16 12.90
N PRO A 252 13.65 -2.74 11.69
CA PRO A 252 12.55 -3.47 11.08
C PRO A 252 12.22 -4.71 11.90
N LYS A 253 10.92 -4.97 12.11
CA LYS A 253 10.44 -6.16 12.84
C LYS A 253 10.37 -7.42 11.97
N ALA A 254 10.39 -7.28 10.64
CA ALA A 254 10.34 -8.39 9.71
C ALA A 254 11.54 -9.33 9.89
N ILE A 255 11.30 -10.65 9.82
CA ILE A 255 12.32 -11.67 10.10
C ILE A 255 12.68 -12.39 8.79
N PHE A 256 13.89 -12.15 8.29
CA PHE A 256 14.46 -12.79 7.10
C PHE A 256 15.99 -12.63 7.05
N ASP A 257 16.68 -13.28 6.11
CA ASP A 257 18.12 -13.13 5.89
C ASP A 257 18.45 -11.80 5.19
N HIS A 258 19.09 -10.88 5.91
CA HIS A 258 19.45 -9.55 5.42
C HIS A 258 20.47 -9.59 4.26
N LYS A 259 21.14 -10.71 4.01
CA LYS A 259 22.06 -10.86 2.85
C LYS A 259 21.31 -10.98 1.54
N LYS A 260 20.02 -11.33 1.56
CA LYS A 260 19.19 -11.56 0.39
C LYS A 260 18.31 -10.36 0.02
N ILE A 261 18.63 -9.17 0.55
CA ILE A 261 17.90 -7.94 0.25
C ILE A 261 18.20 -7.47 -1.17
N ILE A 262 17.14 -7.21 -1.92
CA ILE A 262 17.16 -6.48 -3.19
C ILE A 262 16.56 -5.10 -2.91
N TRP A 263 17.31 -4.03 -3.21
CA TRP A 263 16.84 -2.67 -2.97
C TRP A 263 16.02 -2.17 -4.16
N GLU A 264 14.74 -1.92 -3.92
CA GLU A 264 13.79 -1.38 -4.89
C GLU A 264 13.63 0.13 -4.80
N ASP A 265 13.11 0.68 -5.90
CA ASP A 265 12.89 2.10 -6.16
C ASP A 265 11.44 2.42 -6.50
#